data_AF-A0A5S4G2B1-F1
#
_entry.id   AF-A0A5S4G2B1-F1
#
_cell.length_a   1.000
_cell.length_b   1.000
_cell.length_c   1.000
_cell.angle_alpha   90.00
_cell.angle_beta   90.00
_cell.angle_gamma   90.00
#
_symmetry.space_group_name_H-M   'P 1'
#
loop_
_entity.id
_entity.type
_entity.pdbx_description
1 polymer ?
#
loop_
_entity_poly.entity_id
_entity_poly.type
_entity_poly.pdbx_seq_one_letter_code
_entity_poly.pdbx_strand_id
1 'polypeptide(L)' 'MRPSDVQRLTVAECVDRYGEMVRAKTSTGALAPASAEVYARDVVTFAALAGAERVLDDLTGSAVMTAQPVRARACCNT' A
#
# COMPACT_ATOMS: atom_id res chain seq x y z
N MET A 1 -24.65 7.51 -2.92
CA MET A 1 -23.45 7.40 -2.06
C MET A 1 -22.98 8.81 -1.76
N ARG A 2 -23.11 9.32 -0.53
CA ARG A 2 -22.48 10.61 -0.17
C ARG A 2 -20.97 10.36 -0.10
N PRO A 3 -20.11 11.30 -0.52
CA PRO A 3 -18.69 11.19 -0.24
C PRO A 3 -18.54 11.05 1.27
N SER A 4 -18.03 9.92 1.73
CA SER A 4 -17.68 9.74 3.13
C SER A 4 -16.63 10.78 3.48
N ASP A 5 -16.76 11.40 4.65
CA ASP A 5 -15.75 12.31 5.19
C ASP A 5 -14.35 11.67 5.05
N VAL A 6 -13.37 12.50 4.68
CA VAL A 6 -11.98 12.04 4.55
C VAL A 6 -11.54 11.51 5.91
N GLN A 7 -11.25 10.21 5.96
CA GLN A 7 -10.78 9.55 7.17
C GLN A 7 -9.27 9.76 7.29
N ARG A 8 -8.87 10.53 8.30
CA ARG A 8 -7.45 10.75 8.62
C ARG A 8 -6.90 9.49 9.27
N LEU A 9 -6.27 8.65 8.46
CA LEU A 9 -5.68 7.38 8.88
C LEU A 9 -4.17 7.47 8.85
N THR A 10 -3.52 6.80 9.80
CA THR A 10 -2.09 6.54 9.71
C THR A 10 -1.79 5.59 8.54
N VAL A 11 -0.54 5.60 8.07
CA VAL A 11 -0.07 4.69 7.04
C VAL A 11 -0.26 3.24 7.48
N ALA A 12 0.05 2.91 8.74
CA ALA A 12 -0.18 1.57 9.31
C ALA A 12 -1.64 1.12 9.20
N GLU A 13 -2.56 1.96 9.67
CA GLU A 13 -3.99 1.65 9.64
C GLU A 13 -4.54 1.56 8.21
N CYS A 14 -3.95 2.29 7.26
CA CYS A 14 -4.32 2.16 5.86
C CYS A 14 -3.80 0.84 5.26
N VAL A 15 -2.56 0.47 5.58
CA VAL A 15 -1.91 -0.77 5.14
C VAL A 15 -2.69 -1.99 5.63
N ASP A 16 -3.10 -2.00 6.90
CA ASP A 16 -3.87 -3.10 7.48
C ASP A 16 -5.22 -3.26 6.77
N ARG A 17 -5.98 -2.17 6.63
CA ARG A 17 -7.28 -2.18 5.92
C ARG A 17 -7.13 -2.60 4.46
N TYR A 18 -6.09 -2.14 3.78
CA TYR A 18 -5.80 -2.54 2.40
C TYR A 18 -5.46 -4.04 2.32
N GLY A 19 -4.67 -4.55 3.26
CA GLY A 19 -4.32 -5.96 3.37
C GLY A 19 -5.55 -6.85 3.60
N GLU A 20 -6.48 -6.43 4.45
CA GLU A 20 -7.76 -7.10 4.66
C GLU A 20 -8.60 -7.15 3.37
N MET A 21 -8.69 -6.02 2.65
CA MET A 21 -9.39 -5.97 1.36
C MET A 21 -8.75 -6.92 0.34
N VAL A 22 -7.41 -6.95 0.24
CA VAL A 22 -6.69 -7.86 -0.66
C VAL A 22 -7.02 -9.31 -0.32
N ARG A 23 -6.95 -9.69 0.96
CA ARG A 23 -7.31 -11.04 1.42
C ARG A 23 -8.76 -11.40 1.07
N ALA A 24 -9.70 -10.48 1.27
CA ALA A 24 -11.11 -10.69 0.94
C ALA A 24 -11.35 -10.86 -0.58
N LYS A 25 -10.63 -10.10 -1.42
CA LYS A 25 -10.69 -10.27 -2.88
C LYS A 25 -10.07 -11.60 -3.31
N THR A 26 -9.01 -12.05 -2.65
CA THR A 26 -8.40 -13.34 -2.94
C THR A 26 -9.29 -14.50 -2.54
N SER A 27 -9.94 -14.45 -1.38
CA SER A 27 -10.80 -15.54 -0.89
C SER A 27 -12.05 -15.75 -1.75
N THR A 28 -12.52 -14.70 -2.43
CA THR A 28 -13.66 -14.75 -3.35
C THR A 28 -13.26 -15.07 -4.80
N GLY A 29 -11.96 -15.24 -5.07
CA GLY A 29 -11.43 -15.47 -6.42
C GLY A 29 -11.40 -14.22 -7.31
N ALA A 30 -11.78 -13.05 -6.78
CA ALA A 30 -11.72 -11.77 -7.49
C ALA A 30 -10.28 -11.28 -7.71
N LEU A 31 -9.30 -11.85 -6.99
CA LEU A 31 -7.88 -11.55 -7.14
C LEU A 31 -7.05 -12.83 -7.09
N ALA A 32 -6.17 -13.03 -8.07
CA ALA A 32 -5.28 -14.19 -8.10
C ALA A 32 -4.33 -14.19 -6.86
N PRO A 33 -4.07 -15.36 -6.23
CA PRO A 33 -3.20 -15.44 -5.05
C PRO A 33 -1.79 -14.87 -5.28
N ALA A 34 -1.19 -15.14 -6.44
CA ALA A 34 0.12 -14.62 -6.80
C ALA A 34 0.14 -13.08 -6.88
N SER A 35 -0.94 -12.47 -7.37
CA SER A 35 -1.07 -11.00 -7.39
C SER A 35 -1.28 -10.44 -5.98
N ALA A 36 -2.05 -11.14 -5.14
CA ALA A 36 -2.32 -10.73 -3.76
C ALA A 36 -1.05 -10.68 -2.90
N GLU A 37 -0.15 -11.65 -3.08
CA GLU A 37 1.15 -11.68 -2.40
C GLU A 37 1.99 -10.45 -2.72
N VAL A 38 2.03 -10.05 -4.00
CA VAL A 38 2.74 -8.84 -4.44
C VAL A 38 2.14 -7.60 -3.81
N TYR A 39 0.82 -7.45 -3.83
CA TYR A 39 0.15 -6.31 -3.18
C TYR A 39 0.41 -6.24 -1.68
N ALA A 40 0.37 -7.38 -0.98
CA ALA A 40 0.66 -7.44 0.45
C ALA A 40 2.11 -7.06 0.76
N ARG A 41 3.07 -7.54 -0.04
CA ARG A 41 4.49 -7.20 0.14
C ARG A 41 4.75 -5.72 -0.14
N ASP A 42 4.19 -5.20 -1.23
CA ASP A 42 4.43 -3.81 -1.67
C ASP A 42 3.87 -2.82 -0.63
N VAL A 43 2.70 -3.08 -0.06
CA VAL A 43 2.10 -2.17 0.93
C VAL A 43 2.84 -2.17 2.27
N VAL A 44 3.37 -3.32 2.71
CA VAL A 44 4.24 -3.40 3.89
C VAL A 44 5.56 -2.66 3.66
N THR A 45 6.13 -2.81 2.47
CA THR A 45 7.35 -2.09 2.07
C THR A 45 7.09 -0.59 2.06
N PHE A 46 5.94 -0.16 1.52
CA PHE A 46 5.51 1.23 1.56
C PHE A 46 5.42 1.76 2.99
N ALA A 47 4.82 1.02 3.93
CA ALA A 47 4.72 1.44 5.33
C ALA A 47 6.10 1.69 5.97
N ALA A 48 7.06 0.81 5.68
CA ALA A 48 8.43 0.94 6.18
C ALA A 48 9.14 2.19 5.61
N LEU A 49 8.92 2.51 4.33
CA LEU A 49 9.56 3.65 3.66
C LEU A 49 8.85 4.97 3.95
N ALA A 50 7.53 4.95 3.99
CA ALA A 50 6.69 6.11 4.25
C ALA A 50 6.52 6.38 5.74
N GLY A 51 6.95 5.51 6.66
CA GLY A 51 6.77 5.70 8.09
C GLY A 51 5.34 5.43 8.55
N ALA A 52 5.18 4.34 9.30
CA ALA A 52 3.91 3.76 9.71
C ALA A 52 3.00 4.72 10.49
N GLU A 53 3.57 5.56 11.36
CA GLU A 53 2.84 6.48 12.25
C GLU A 53 2.37 7.77 11.58
N ARG A 54 2.80 8.05 10.34
CA ARG A 54 2.39 9.27 9.65
C ARG A 54 0.96 9.15 9.15
N VAL A 55 0.21 10.24 9.19
CA VAL A 55 -1.11 10.30 8.53
C VAL A 55 -0.90 10.26 7.02
N LEU A 56 -1.63 9.38 6.33
CA LEU A 56 -1.50 9.15 4.89
C LEU A 56 -1.73 10.44 4.07
N ASP A 57 -2.72 11.23 4.46
CA ASP A 57 -3.07 12.49 3.78
C ASP A 57 -1.99 13.58 3.94
N ASP A 58 -1.11 13.44 4.93
CA ASP A 58 -0.02 14.40 5.18
C ASP A 58 1.26 14.01 4.42
N LEU A 59 1.25 12.91 3.65
CA LEU A 59 2.38 12.52 2.83
C LEU A 59 2.54 13.46 1.64
N THR A 60 3.75 14.00 1.49
CA THR A 60 4.13 14.84 0.35
C THR A 60 4.61 14.01 -0.84
N GLY A 61 4.62 14.61 -2.03
CA GLY A 61 5.21 14.03 -3.24
C GLY A 61 6.66 13.55 -3.07
N SER A 62 7.45 14.26 -2.27
CA SER A 62 8.82 13.85 -1.94
C SER A 62 8.85 12.58 -1.08
N ALA A 63 7.95 12.44 -0.10
CA ALA A 63 7.86 11.27 0.75
C ALA A 63 7.50 10.00 -0.05
N VAL A 64 6.59 10.11 -1.03
CA VAL A 64 6.22 8.97 -1.90
C VAL A 64 7.31 8.64 -2.91
N MET A 65 8.04 9.63 -3.42
CA MET A 65 9.16 9.41 -4.34
C MET A 65 10.33 8.68 -3.64
N THR A 66 10.58 8.97 -2.36
CA THR A 66 11.55 8.22 -1.53
C THR A 66 11.10 6.78 -1.27
N ALA A 67 9.81 6.49 -1.27
CA ALA A 67 9.28 5.13 -1.15
C ALA A 67 9.30 4.34 -2.49
N GLN A 68 9.53 5.01 -3.62
CA GLN A 68 9.51 4.41 -4.95
C GLN A 68 10.78 3.66 -5.45
N PRO A 69 11.96 3.64 -4.79
CA PRO A 69 13.19 3.19 -5.44
C PRO A 69 13.34 1.66 -5.56
N VAL A 70 12.43 0.85 -5.00
CA VAL A 70 12.65 -0.61 -4.90
C VAL A 70 12.36 -1.36 -6.21
N ARG A 71 11.46 -0.87 -7.08
CA ARG A 71 11.16 -1.55 -8.36
C ARG A 71 12.04 -1.15 -9.54
N ALA A 72 12.60 0.06 -9.54
CA ALA A 72 13.44 0.53 -10.65
C ALA A 72 14.76 -0.27 -10.79
N ARG A 73 15.30 -0.80 -9.68
CA ARG A 73 16.56 -1.57 -9.70
C ARG A 73 16.39 -3.04 -10.12
N ALA A 74 15.17 -3.58 -10.04
CA ALA A 74 14.89 -4.96 -10.47
C ALA A 74 14.69 -5.06 -12.00
N CYS A 75 14.13 -4.02 -12.65
CA CYS A 75 13.93 -4.01 -14.10
C CYS A 75 15.20 -3.70 -14.93
N CYS A 76 16.23 -3.07 -14.35
CA CYS A 76 17.46 -2.73 -15.09
C CYS A 76 18.52 -3.85 -15.12
N ASN A 77 18.24 -5.04 -14.56
CA ASN A 77 19.21 -6.14 -14.48
C ASN A 77 18.73 -7.44 -15.16
N THR A 78 17.75 -7.36 -16.06
CA THR A 78 17.35 -8.44 -16.99
C THR A 78 17.34 -7.90 -18.39
#